data_AF-A0AAW7U0L1-F1
#
_entry.id   AF-A0AAW7U0L1-F1
#
_cell.length_a   1.000
_cell.length_b   1.000
_cell.length_c   1.000
_cell.angle_alpha   90.00
_cell.angle_beta   90.00
_cell.angle_gamma   90.00
#
_symmetry.space_group_name_H-M   'P 1'
#
loop_
_entity.id
_entity.type
_entity.pdbx_description
1 polymer ?
#
loop_
_entity_poly.entity_id
_entity_poly.type
_entity_poly.pdbx_seq_one_letter_code
_entity_poly.pdbx_strand_id
1 'polypeptide(L)'
;MSKKMSAKHIALTVICAAMLAACGGGGGDPLNTQLVENARAARNVMDQIEQLDAPEEITIEDKQAVEAALAGFRKLGPAERSLVSKELLEKLNAVVQALETAGNVGVPPSADGSLGEAITDNKSLEPLNLPTPLHTSFISSAGAQQHNPHMQLRTVNGKPALVDTQIGLIRSLASNKNSAVVIDGVVLNNTTAGDNATEVSFATPHSGIGKAFSSGTSKEDISAQTGDEPNTVFSPVKTSLDKVIEANYVKLKAAKEALEKAEKALAKAEKDKVDAEALADAKKAKDEALKEKVKIENTYNKDRAVREELAKEFTGTVNNLAYIKKDKDNLVFNKAFDGVYIIQFNDGTQVVLHDSAAAGWTYQTFAHYTDTRNGVTHAYQSLGDETPIASIPKAGTATYRGLTTAYLREGNENLRLTADVTAVADFAKKALRFETSNSHFHALANGVRVSSKADEYDMKGSAVWTDNSNSFKGEVNTANKAMTGTLNGKFYGANVAEIGGTYGLSGKDKQLIGGYGAKRP
;
A
#
# COMPACT_ATOMS: atom_id res chain seq x y z
N MET A 1 39.63 57.66 3.76
CA MET A 1 38.16 57.78 3.90
C MET A 1 37.65 56.49 4.52
N SER A 2 37.24 56.57 5.78
CA SER A 2 36.69 55.46 6.56
C SER A 2 35.24 55.20 6.13
N LYS A 3 34.90 53.97 5.78
CA LYS A 3 33.50 53.55 5.59
C LYS A 3 33.19 52.47 6.62
N LYS A 4 32.23 52.82 7.48
CA LYS A 4 31.77 52.15 8.69
C LYS A 4 31.40 50.69 8.46
N MET A 5 31.94 49.79 9.29
CA MET A 5 31.28 48.50 9.56
C MET A 5 30.08 48.76 10.47
N SER A 6 28.91 48.31 10.03
CA SER A 6 27.67 48.30 10.80
C SER A 6 27.56 47.00 11.58
N ALA A 7 27.25 47.13 12.87
CA ALA A 7 26.95 46.06 13.79
C ALA A 7 25.79 45.18 13.31
N LYS A 8 26.02 43.85 13.31
CA LYS A 8 25.04 42.81 13.68
C LYS A 8 25.78 41.61 14.29
N HIS A 9 26.32 41.82 15.49
CA HIS A 9 26.42 40.76 16.48
C HIS A 9 25.03 40.62 17.11
N ILE A 10 24.44 39.42 17.06
CA ILE A 10 23.52 38.79 18.04
C ILE A 10 22.96 37.54 17.33
N ALA A 11 23.65 36.41 17.52
CA ALA A 11 23.14 35.03 17.48
C ALA A 11 24.29 33.99 17.61
N LEU A 12 25.44 34.37 18.20
CA LEU A 12 26.56 33.47 18.47
C LEU A 12 26.86 33.49 19.98
N THR A 13 25.87 33.11 20.80
CA THR A 13 26.00 33.15 22.27
C THR A 13 25.69 31.80 22.94
N VAL A 14 25.79 30.67 22.23
CA VAL A 14 25.66 29.34 22.88
C VAL A 14 26.87 28.42 22.62
N ILE A 15 27.80 28.78 21.74
CA ILE A 15 29.00 27.95 21.46
C ILE A 15 30.30 28.68 21.87
N CYS A 16 30.30 29.33 23.03
CA CYS A 16 31.54 29.78 23.68
C CYS A 16 31.90 28.99 24.95
N ALA A 17 31.12 27.97 25.33
CA ALA A 17 31.47 27.12 26.48
C ALA A 17 32.23 25.82 26.13
N ALA A 18 32.43 25.50 24.85
CA ALA A 18 33.09 24.24 24.45
C ALA A 18 34.48 24.42 23.79
N MET A 19 34.87 25.62 23.36
CA MET A 19 36.19 25.85 22.75
C MET A 19 37.33 26.16 23.75
N LEU A 20 37.06 26.14 25.06
CA LEU A 20 38.07 26.33 26.11
C LEU A 20 38.47 25.04 26.84
N ALA A 21 38.12 23.86 26.30
CA ALA A 21 38.54 22.56 26.86
C ALA A 21 39.52 21.79 25.95
N ALA A 22 40.20 22.48 25.02
CA ALA A 22 41.31 21.92 24.25
C ALA A 22 42.66 22.16 24.94
N CYS A 23 42.75 21.93 26.25
CA CYS A 23 43.99 21.73 26.99
C CYS A 23 43.66 21.21 28.39
N GLY A 24 43.58 19.89 28.56
CA GLY A 24 43.33 19.27 29.86
C GLY A 24 42.43 18.05 29.74
N GLY A 25 42.98 16.87 30.00
CA GLY A 25 42.34 15.58 29.74
C GLY A 25 41.17 15.21 30.65
N GLY A 26 40.46 14.15 30.22
CA GLY A 26 39.71 13.24 31.08
C GLY A 26 38.19 13.46 31.17
N GLY A 27 37.43 12.63 30.46
CA GLY A 27 36.01 12.32 30.74
C GLY A 27 34.98 13.27 30.13
N GLY A 28 34.54 13.02 28.89
CA GLY A 28 33.45 13.75 28.24
C GLY A 28 32.15 12.95 28.20
N ASP A 29 31.08 13.52 28.76
CA ASP A 29 29.69 13.06 28.72
C ASP A 29 29.23 12.75 27.26
N PRO A 30 28.58 11.61 26.96
CA PRO A 30 28.12 11.26 25.60
C PRO A 30 27.26 12.33 24.91
N LEU A 31 26.58 13.20 25.68
CA LEU A 31 25.81 14.32 25.14
C LEU A 31 26.70 15.38 24.45
N ASN A 32 27.92 15.60 24.95
CA ASN A 32 28.86 16.61 24.43
C ASN A 32 29.52 16.14 23.13
N THR A 33 29.81 14.84 23.02
CA THR A 33 30.35 14.24 21.79
C THR A 33 29.35 14.35 20.62
N GLN A 34 28.07 14.06 20.85
CA GLN A 34 27.05 14.16 19.81
C GLN A 34 26.84 15.60 19.32
N LEU A 35 26.89 16.60 20.21
CA LEU A 35 26.76 18.01 19.84
C LEU A 35 27.95 18.48 18.98
N VAL A 36 29.16 18.02 19.30
CA VAL A 36 30.37 18.31 18.52
C VAL A 36 30.34 17.64 17.15
N GLU A 37 29.84 16.40 17.06
CA GLU A 37 29.66 15.69 15.79
C GLU A 37 28.60 16.36 14.90
N ASN A 38 27.44 16.71 15.46
CA ASN A 38 26.38 17.44 14.76
C ASN A 38 26.89 18.80 14.23
N ALA A 39 27.64 19.54 15.06
CA ALA A 39 28.23 20.81 14.66
C ALA A 39 29.27 20.64 13.54
N ARG A 40 30.06 19.56 13.56
CA ARG A 40 31.04 19.25 12.52
C ARG A 40 30.36 18.90 11.19
N ALA A 41 29.31 18.08 11.24
CA ALA A 41 28.54 17.70 10.04
C ALA A 41 27.87 18.92 9.41
N ALA A 42 27.21 19.76 10.22
CA ALA A 42 26.61 21.00 9.75
C ALA A 42 27.67 21.97 9.20
N ARG A 43 28.83 22.11 9.86
CA ARG A 43 29.89 23.03 9.40
C ARG A 43 30.49 22.62 8.07
N ASN A 44 30.73 21.32 7.84
CA ASN A 44 31.19 20.84 6.54
C ASN A 44 30.23 21.22 5.41
N VAL A 45 28.91 21.14 5.65
CA VAL A 45 27.90 21.54 4.67
C VAL A 45 27.87 23.07 4.51
N MET A 46 27.96 23.83 5.60
CA MET A 46 28.05 25.29 5.53
C MET A 46 29.26 25.73 4.71
N ASP A 47 30.43 25.12 4.90
CA ASP A 47 31.64 25.41 4.14
C ASP A 47 31.45 25.09 2.64
N GLN A 48 30.78 23.99 2.30
CA GLN A 48 30.44 23.65 0.92
C GLN A 48 29.53 24.70 0.28
N ILE A 49 28.54 25.24 1.01
CA ILE A 49 27.64 26.30 0.51
C ILE A 49 28.36 27.65 0.41
N GLU A 50 29.22 27.96 1.37
CA GLU A 50 30.03 29.19 1.38
C GLU A 50 30.94 29.25 0.14
N GLN A 51 31.46 28.10 -0.32
CA GLN A 51 32.32 27.97 -1.49
C GLN A 51 31.61 28.03 -2.85
N LEU A 52 30.28 27.95 -2.90
CA LEU A 52 29.55 28.10 -4.16
C LEU A 52 29.62 29.54 -4.65
N ASP A 53 29.67 29.72 -5.96
CA ASP A 53 29.65 31.04 -6.58
C ASP A 53 28.31 31.76 -6.32
N ALA A 54 28.28 33.07 -6.59
CA ALA A 54 27.05 33.85 -6.48
C ALA A 54 26.01 33.34 -7.51
N PRO A 55 24.71 33.36 -7.19
CA PRO A 55 23.67 32.84 -8.09
C PRO A 55 23.74 33.40 -9.53
N GLU A 56 24.08 34.67 -9.68
CA GLU A 56 24.25 35.35 -10.96
C GLU A 56 25.48 34.90 -11.78
N GLU A 57 26.42 34.18 -11.16
CA GLU A 57 27.67 33.71 -11.76
C GLU A 57 27.69 32.19 -11.99
N ILE A 58 26.64 31.47 -11.57
CA ILE A 58 26.53 30.02 -11.71
C ILE A 58 26.44 29.59 -13.18
N THR A 59 27.24 28.59 -13.52
CA THR A 59 27.35 27.96 -14.84
C THR A 59 27.20 26.44 -14.77
N ILE A 60 27.22 25.75 -15.92
CA ILE A 60 27.10 24.28 -15.95
C ILE A 60 28.30 23.60 -15.29
N GLU A 61 29.46 24.27 -15.30
CA GLU A 61 30.70 23.85 -14.70
C GLU A 61 30.58 23.70 -13.16
N ASP A 62 29.67 24.45 -12.53
CA ASP A 62 29.45 24.46 -11.09
C ASP A 62 28.53 23.33 -10.61
N LYS A 63 27.95 22.57 -11.55
CA LYS A 63 26.96 21.53 -11.28
C LYS A 63 27.40 20.55 -10.20
N GLN A 64 28.63 20.05 -10.30
CA GLN A 64 29.14 19.05 -9.36
C GLN A 64 29.26 19.60 -7.93
N ALA A 65 29.66 20.87 -7.78
CA ALA A 65 29.81 21.52 -6.49
C ALA A 65 28.44 21.81 -5.85
N VAL A 66 27.49 22.33 -6.64
CA VAL A 66 26.11 22.60 -6.20
C VAL A 66 25.39 21.30 -5.80
N GLU A 67 25.52 20.24 -6.59
CA GLU A 67 24.96 18.92 -6.27
C GLU A 67 25.59 18.31 -5.01
N ALA A 68 26.90 18.48 -4.80
CA ALA A 68 27.59 18.00 -3.61
C ALA A 68 27.13 18.73 -2.34
N ALA A 69 26.99 20.06 -2.39
CA ALA A 69 26.50 20.86 -1.27
C ALA A 69 25.05 20.52 -0.92
N LEU A 70 24.19 20.35 -1.93
CA LEU A 70 22.79 19.96 -1.74
C LEU A 70 22.66 18.54 -1.19
N ALA A 71 23.44 17.59 -1.69
CA ALA A 71 23.48 16.22 -1.17
C ALA A 71 24.02 16.19 0.27
N GLY A 72 25.02 17.01 0.59
CA GLY A 72 25.54 17.21 1.94
C GLY A 72 24.46 17.71 2.88
N PHE A 73 23.75 18.77 2.50
CA PHE A 73 22.63 19.33 3.28
C PHE A 73 21.50 18.32 3.51
N ARG A 74 21.13 17.54 2.48
CA ARG A 74 20.06 16.53 2.59
C ARG A 74 20.41 15.39 3.56
N LYS A 75 21.69 15.06 3.72
CA LYS A 75 22.15 14.05 4.67
C LYS A 75 22.10 14.50 6.13
N LEU A 76 22.00 15.81 6.38
CA LEU A 76 21.88 16.34 7.73
C LEU A 76 20.52 15.94 8.36
N GLY A 77 20.55 15.52 9.62
CA GLY A 77 19.39 15.33 10.46
C GLY A 77 18.80 16.65 10.97
N PRO A 78 17.61 16.62 11.63
CA PRO A 78 16.91 17.83 12.06
C PRO A 78 17.72 18.76 12.98
N ALA A 79 18.50 18.20 13.90
CA ALA A 79 19.34 18.94 14.83
C ALA A 79 20.59 19.57 14.18
N GLU A 80 21.03 19.04 13.05
CA GLU A 80 22.18 19.55 12.30
C GLU A 80 21.73 20.63 11.32
N ARG A 81 20.56 20.44 10.68
CA ARG A 81 19.97 21.44 9.77
C ARG A 81 19.64 22.75 10.48
N SER A 82 19.27 22.73 11.76
CA SER A 82 19.01 23.96 12.54
C SER A 82 20.25 24.81 12.79
N LEU A 83 21.44 24.25 12.58
CA LEU A 83 22.73 24.96 12.71
C LEU A 83 23.14 25.65 11.41
N VAL A 84 22.51 25.31 10.27
CA VAL A 84 22.74 25.98 8.99
C VAL A 84 21.97 27.30 8.99
N SER A 85 22.67 28.41 8.74
CA SER A 85 22.05 29.73 8.77
C SER A 85 21.00 29.90 7.65
N LYS A 86 19.99 30.73 7.92
CA LYS A 86 18.97 31.08 6.92
C LYS A 86 19.57 31.66 5.63
N GLU A 87 20.63 32.46 5.77
CA GLU A 87 21.33 33.09 4.66
C GLU A 87 22.02 32.05 3.75
N LEU A 88 22.66 31.04 4.33
CA LEU A 88 23.27 29.96 3.56
C LEU A 88 22.22 29.08 2.88
N LEU A 89 21.06 28.87 3.51
CA LEU A 89 19.94 28.18 2.88
C LEU A 89 19.38 28.96 1.69
N GLU A 90 19.20 30.27 1.83
CA GLU A 90 18.78 31.16 0.74
C GLU A 90 19.79 31.14 -0.41
N LYS A 91 21.10 31.18 -0.10
CA LYS A 91 22.16 31.05 -1.10
C LYS A 91 22.11 29.70 -1.82
N LEU A 92 22.08 28.58 -1.09
CA LEU A 92 22.03 27.23 -1.67
C LEU A 92 20.82 27.06 -2.60
N ASN A 93 19.66 27.61 -2.21
CA ASN A 93 18.47 27.58 -3.07
C ASN A 93 18.63 28.44 -4.33
N ALA A 94 19.20 29.64 -4.20
CA ALA A 94 19.38 30.55 -5.33
C ALA A 94 20.39 30.01 -6.36
N VAL A 95 21.49 29.40 -5.93
CA VAL A 95 22.48 28.79 -6.84
C VAL A 95 21.94 27.52 -7.52
N VAL A 96 21.10 26.73 -6.83
CA VAL A 96 20.38 25.61 -7.45
C VAL A 96 19.45 26.11 -8.55
N GLN A 97 18.67 27.19 -8.31
CA GLN A 97 17.80 27.79 -9.32
C GLN A 97 18.57 28.39 -10.51
N ALA A 98 19.72 29.01 -10.26
CA ALA A 98 20.56 29.54 -11.31
C ALA A 98 21.12 28.42 -12.21
N LEU A 99 21.56 27.31 -11.61
CA LEU A 99 22.03 26.13 -12.33
C LEU A 99 20.91 25.49 -13.18
N GLU A 100 19.69 25.44 -12.66
CA GLU A 100 18.50 24.97 -13.37
C GLU A 100 18.15 25.86 -14.58
N THR A 101 18.41 27.17 -14.47
CA THR A 101 18.20 28.14 -15.56
C THR A 101 19.30 28.04 -16.62
N ALA A 102 20.54 27.73 -16.21
CA ALA A 102 21.70 27.60 -17.09
C ALA A 102 21.77 26.25 -17.84
N GLY A 103 21.20 25.17 -17.29
CA GLY A 103 21.22 23.83 -17.89
C GLY A 103 19.91 23.07 -17.64
N ASN A 104 19.11 22.88 -18.68
CA ASN A 104 17.80 22.22 -18.61
C ASN A 104 17.92 20.70 -18.29
N VAL A 105 18.18 20.31 -17.03
CA VAL A 105 17.95 18.98 -16.43
C VAL A 105 17.85 19.10 -14.89
N GLY A 106 16.78 18.59 -14.27
CA GLY A 106 16.34 18.96 -12.92
C GLY A 106 16.99 18.30 -11.69
N VAL A 107 16.64 18.85 -10.50
CA VAL A 107 16.83 18.31 -9.14
C VAL A 107 15.65 18.77 -8.20
N PRO A 108 15.32 18.05 -7.08
CA PRO A 108 14.01 18.04 -6.36
C PRO A 108 13.78 19.04 -5.19
N PRO A 109 12.65 18.92 -4.41
CA PRO A 109 11.72 19.97 -4.00
C PRO A 109 12.27 21.01 -3.02
N SER A 110 11.61 22.15 -2.98
CA SER A 110 11.64 23.08 -1.87
C SER A 110 10.74 22.52 -0.76
N ALA A 111 11.23 22.52 0.48
CA ALA A 111 10.52 22.05 1.67
C ALA A 111 9.21 22.82 1.98
N ASP A 112 8.90 23.85 1.20
CA ASP A 112 7.70 24.69 1.31
C ASP A 112 6.58 24.34 0.31
N GLY A 113 6.83 23.43 -0.64
CA GLY A 113 5.86 23.06 -1.68
C GLY A 113 5.79 24.01 -2.89
N SER A 114 6.65 25.03 -2.99
CA SER A 114 6.59 26.02 -4.09
C SER A 114 6.97 25.47 -5.46
N LEU A 115 7.76 24.39 -5.55
CA LEU A 115 8.06 23.72 -6.83
C LEU A 115 6.81 23.13 -7.53
N GLY A 116 5.77 22.77 -6.76
CA GLY A 116 4.49 22.34 -7.33
C GLY A 116 3.85 23.43 -8.20
N GLU A 117 3.87 24.68 -7.74
CA GLU A 117 3.22 25.79 -8.46
C GLU A 117 3.86 26.05 -9.84
N ALA A 118 5.12 25.67 -10.04
CA ALA A 118 5.83 25.78 -11.32
C ALA A 118 5.55 24.63 -12.31
N ILE A 119 4.87 23.56 -11.89
CA ILE A 119 4.48 22.42 -12.73
C ILE A 119 3.01 22.57 -13.14
N THR A 120 2.82 23.06 -14.35
CA THR A 120 1.52 23.28 -14.98
C THR A 120 1.38 22.46 -16.25
N ASP A 121 0.17 22.04 -16.57
CA ASP A 121 -0.10 21.32 -17.81
C ASP A 121 -0.20 22.33 -18.96
N ASN A 122 0.84 22.40 -19.79
CA ASN A 122 0.93 23.38 -20.87
C ASN A 122 1.32 22.77 -22.23
N LYS A 123 1.68 21.48 -22.26
CA LYS A 123 2.02 20.69 -23.45
C LYS A 123 1.59 19.24 -23.25
N SER A 124 0.31 19.05 -22.96
CA SER A 124 -0.24 17.74 -22.60
C SER A 124 0.06 16.72 -23.70
N LEU A 125 0.47 15.52 -23.31
CA LEU A 125 0.50 14.37 -24.20
C LEU A 125 -0.90 14.10 -24.74
N GLU A 126 -0.97 13.54 -25.94
CA GLU A 126 -2.26 13.19 -26.55
C GLU A 126 -3.11 12.31 -25.61
N PRO A 127 -4.40 12.63 -25.49
CA PRO A 127 -5.32 11.85 -24.66
C PRO A 127 -5.40 10.42 -25.21
N LEU A 128 -5.42 9.45 -24.30
CA LEU A 128 -5.47 8.04 -24.71
C LEU A 128 -6.90 7.60 -25.00
N ASN A 129 -7.90 8.24 -24.39
CA ASN A 129 -9.32 7.92 -24.55
C ASN A 129 -9.58 6.41 -24.35
N LEU A 130 -8.88 5.79 -23.40
CA LEU A 130 -8.99 4.36 -23.15
C LEU A 130 -10.42 4.03 -22.68
N PRO A 131 -11.03 2.95 -23.19
CA PRO A 131 -12.37 2.55 -22.78
C PRO A 131 -12.42 2.35 -21.27
N THR A 132 -13.56 2.67 -20.67
CA THR A 132 -13.82 2.31 -19.28
C THR A 132 -13.80 0.78 -19.15
N PRO A 133 -13.03 0.21 -18.21
CA PRO A 133 -13.06 -1.21 -17.92
C PRO A 133 -14.48 -1.70 -17.60
N LEU A 134 -14.78 -2.96 -17.91
CA LEU A 134 -16.03 -3.57 -17.45
C LEU A 134 -16.00 -3.68 -15.92
N HIS A 135 -17.17 -3.59 -15.28
CA HIS A 135 -17.28 -3.75 -13.82
C HIS A 135 -16.84 -5.13 -13.29
N THR A 136 -16.67 -6.11 -14.19
CA THR A 136 -16.15 -7.45 -13.94
C THR A 136 -14.65 -7.58 -14.21
N SER A 137 -14.03 -6.56 -14.81
CA SER A 137 -12.60 -6.54 -15.07
C SER A 137 -11.80 -6.22 -13.80
N PHE A 138 -10.56 -6.69 -13.78
CA PHE A 138 -9.56 -6.31 -12.81
C PHE A 138 -8.20 -6.27 -13.49
N ILE A 139 -7.25 -5.54 -12.90
CA ILE A 139 -5.92 -5.43 -13.46
C ILE A 139 -5.15 -6.76 -13.36
N SER A 140 -4.20 -6.94 -14.26
CA SER A 140 -3.22 -8.02 -14.24
C SER A 140 -1.83 -7.43 -14.42
N SER A 141 -0.80 -8.06 -13.86
CA SER A 141 0.59 -7.67 -14.09
C SER A 141 1.48 -8.90 -14.27
N ALA A 142 2.33 -8.86 -15.29
CA ALA A 142 3.39 -9.86 -15.46
C ALA A 142 4.61 -9.57 -14.56
N GLY A 143 4.69 -8.36 -14.00
CA GLY A 143 5.82 -7.89 -13.20
C GLY A 143 5.71 -8.25 -11.71
N ALA A 144 6.87 -8.33 -11.06
CA ALA A 144 7.00 -8.48 -9.62
C ALA A 144 6.46 -7.23 -8.89
N GLN A 145 5.55 -7.42 -7.95
CA GLN A 145 4.82 -6.32 -7.29
C GLN A 145 5.51 -5.84 -6.01
N GLN A 146 6.41 -6.64 -5.43
CA GLN A 146 6.93 -6.38 -4.09
C GLN A 146 7.83 -5.13 -3.98
N HIS A 147 8.31 -4.64 -5.12
CA HIS A 147 9.12 -3.42 -5.22
C HIS A 147 8.33 -2.20 -5.69
N ASN A 148 7.01 -2.33 -5.85
CA ASN A 148 6.17 -1.18 -6.10
C ASN A 148 6.12 -0.24 -4.88
N PRO A 149 5.73 1.03 -5.08
CA PRO A 149 5.55 1.98 -4.00
C PRO A 149 4.75 1.37 -2.85
N HIS A 150 5.30 1.45 -1.64
CA HIS A 150 4.66 0.93 -0.44
C HIS A 150 4.94 1.88 0.73
N MET A 151 4.10 1.79 1.75
CA MET A 151 4.27 2.51 3.01
C MET A 151 3.72 1.63 4.11
N GLN A 152 4.46 1.48 5.22
CA GLN A 152 4.04 0.69 6.37
C GLN A 152 4.05 1.53 7.64
N LEU A 153 2.95 1.51 8.38
CA LEU A 153 2.85 2.01 9.73
C LEU A 153 3.10 0.86 10.71
N ARG A 154 4.26 0.91 11.36
CA ARG A 154 4.75 -0.10 12.29
C ARG A 154 4.85 0.45 13.71
N THR A 155 4.92 -0.45 14.68
CA THR A 155 5.37 -0.10 16.03
C THR A 155 6.88 -0.38 16.12
N VAL A 156 7.69 0.66 16.26
CA VAL A 156 9.14 0.58 16.43
C VAL A 156 9.48 1.21 17.78
N ASN A 157 10.12 0.44 18.68
CA ASN A 157 10.46 0.89 20.04
C ASN A 157 9.25 1.46 20.81
N GLY A 158 8.08 0.83 20.66
CA GLY A 158 6.84 1.25 21.32
C GLY A 158 6.17 2.49 20.73
N LYS A 159 6.69 3.05 19.63
CA LYS A 159 6.13 4.23 18.96
C LYS A 159 5.71 3.92 17.52
N PRO A 160 4.64 4.56 17.00
CA PRO A 160 4.28 4.45 15.59
C PRO A 160 5.38 5.04 14.71
N ALA A 161 5.76 4.33 13.65
CA ALA A 161 6.75 4.75 12.68
C ALA A 161 6.29 4.39 11.26
N LEU A 162 6.42 5.35 10.34
CA LEU A 162 6.20 5.15 8.92
C LEU A 162 7.49 4.70 8.25
N VAL A 163 7.42 3.62 7.48
CA VAL A 163 8.58 2.97 6.85
C VAL A 163 8.24 2.62 5.41
N ASP A 164 9.10 3.00 4.48
CA ASP A 164 8.97 2.77 3.03
C ASP A 164 10.20 2.06 2.41
N THR A 165 11.08 1.53 3.26
CA THR A 165 12.30 0.81 2.85
C THR A 165 12.14 -0.70 2.85
N GLN A 166 10.99 -1.20 3.29
CA GLN A 166 10.73 -2.62 3.35
C GLN A 166 10.30 -3.15 1.98
N ILE A 167 9.93 -4.41 1.90
CA ILE A 167 9.34 -4.98 0.69
C ILE A 167 7.83 -5.04 0.91
N GLY A 168 7.05 -4.73 -0.13
CA GLY A 168 5.60 -4.86 -0.09
C GLY A 168 5.16 -6.30 0.18
N LEU A 169 4.03 -6.46 0.88
CA LEU A 169 3.49 -7.78 1.21
C LEU A 169 3.11 -8.57 -0.05
N ILE A 170 2.52 -7.88 -1.03
CA ILE A 170 1.99 -8.48 -2.26
C ILE A 170 3.13 -8.58 -3.27
N ARG A 171 3.39 -9.79 -3.78
CA ARG A 171 4.55 -10.05 -4.65
C ARG A 171 4.18 -10.22 -6.12
N SER A 172 2.94 -10.58 -6.41
CA SER A 172 2.46 -10.76 -7.78
C SER A 172 0.98 -10.50 -7.87
N LEU A 173 0.51 -10.20 -9.08
CA LEU A 173 -0.90 -9.99 -9.35
C LEU A 173 -1.27 -10.58 -10.70
N ALA A 174 -1.85 -11.77 -10.71
CA ALA A 174 -2.28 -12.45 -11.94
C ALA A 174 -3.81 -12.49 -12.02
N SER A 175 -4.36 -11.90 -13.08
CA SER A 175 -5.78 -11.92 -13.40
C SER A 175 -5.93 -12.22 -14.89
N ASN A 176 -6.82 -13.15 -15.25
CA ASN A 176 -7.22 -13.28 -16.65
C ASN A 176 -8.25 -12.20 -16.98
N LYS A 177 -8.12 -11.59 -18.16
CA LYS A 177 -9.09 -10.59 -18.63
C LYS A 177 -10.50 -11.19 -18.60
N ASN A 178 -11.41 -10.56 -17.86
CA ASN A 178 -12.81 -10.98 -17.65
C ASN A 178 -13.02 -12.22 -16.76
N SER A 179 -12.02 -12.66 -15.98
CA SER A 179 -12.18 -13.71 -14.97
C SER A 179 -12.25 -13.15 -13.54
N ALA A 180 -12.75 -13.95 -12.59
CA ALA A 180 -12.73 -13.61 -11.17
C ALA A 180 -11.32 -13.25 -10.69
N VAL A 181 -11.24 -12.27 -9.79
CA VAL A 181 -9.98 -11.74 -9.26
C VAL A 181 -9.27 -12.79 -8.41
N VAL A 182 -8.05 -13.12 -8.80
CA VAL A 182 -7.11 -13.97 -8.05
C VAL A 182 -5.99 -13.05 -7.57
N ILE A 183 -5.73 -13.01 -6.27
CA ILE A 183 -4.67 -12.17 -5.69
C ILE A 183 -3.79 -13.06 -4.86
N ASP A 184 -2.48 -12.96 -5.08
CA ASP A 184 -1.57 -14.02 -4.68
C ASP A 184 -0.33 -13.54 -3.89
N GLY A 185 -0.12 -14.22 -2.76
CA GLY A 185 1.06 -14.20 -1.88
C GLY A 185 0.81 -15.25 -0.79
N VAL A 186 1.72 -16.16 -0.39
CA VAL A 186 3.20 -16.28 -0.34
C VAL A 186 3.67 -17.56 -1.10
N VAL A 187 4.51 -17.38 -2.15
CA VAL A 187 5.19 -18.38 -3.04
C VAL A 187 4.31 -19.24 -3.96
N LEU A 188 4.52 -19.11 -5.29
CA LEU A 188 3.49 -19.36 -6.33
C LEU A 188 4.10 -19.95 -7.62
N ASN A 189 3.41 -20.88 -8.27
CA ASN A 189 3.70 -21.37 -9.63
C ASN A 189 2.39 -21.41 -10.45
N ASN A 190 2.47 -21.12 -11.75
CA ASN A 190 1.43 -21.40 -12.74
C ASN A 190 2.11 -21.88 -14.02
N THR A 191 2.03 -23.17 -14.37
CA THR A 191 2.56 -23.68 -15.64
C THR A 191 1.45 -23.87 -16.66
N THR A 192 1.70 -23.37 -17.87
CA THR A 192 0.87 -23.48 -19.07
C THR A 192 0.91 -24.86 -19.73
N ALA A 193 -0.22 -25.32 -20.26
CA ALA A 193 -0.43 -25.66 -21.68
C ALA A 193 -1.89 -26.14 -21.88
N GLY A 194 -2.75 -25.29 -22.47
CA GLY A 194 -4.11 -25.66 -22.86
C GLY A 194 -5.15 -24.63 -22.45
N ASP A 195 -5.55 -23.80 -23.42
CA ASP A 195 -6.54 -22.74 -23.35
C ASP A 195 -7.87 -23.15 -22.71
N ASN A 196 -8.06 -22.90 -21.41
CA ASN A 196 -9.33 -22.48 -20.77
C ASN A 196 -9.09 -22.29 -19.27
N ALA A 197 -9.15 -21.05 -18.78
CA ALA A 197 -8.95 -20.78 -17.35
C ALA A 197 -10.28 -20.53 -16.64
N THR A 198 -10.68 -21.46 -15.76
CA THR A 198 -11.91 -21.35 -14.95
C THR A 198 -11.68 -21.35 -13.44
N GLU A 199 -10.43 -21.30 -12.93
CA GLU A 199 -10.21 -21.46 -11.48
C GLU A 199 -9.19 -20.49 -10.86
N VAL A 200 -9.58 -19.98 -9.69
CA VAL A 200 -8.75 -19.20 -8.75
C VAL A 200 -7.81 -20.15 -8.02
N SER A 201 -6.50 -19.95 -8.10
CA SER A 201 -5.51 -20.70 -7.30
C SER A 201 -4.97 -19.84 -6.15
N PHE A 202 -5.12 -20.31 -4.92
CA PHE A 202 -4.51 -19.70 -3.75
C PHE A 202 -3.27 -20.51 -3.37
N ALA A 203 -2.08 -19.90 -3.38
CA ALA A 203 -0.90 -20.63 -2.91
C ALA A 203 -0.74 -20.62 -1.39
N THR A 204 -1.29 -19.62 -0.69
CA THR A 204 -1.34 -19.63 0.77
C THR A 204 -2.53 -20.45 1.25
N PRO A 205 -2.29 -21.57 1.95
CA PRO A 205 -3.36 -22.37 2.53
C PRO A 205 -4.18 -21.54 3.52
N HIS A 206 -5.47 -21.85 3.64
CA HIS A 206 -6.40 -21.22 4.58
C HIS A 206 -6.58 -19.71 4.35
N SER A 207 -6.75 -19.34 3.09
CA SER A 207 -7.08 -17.97 2.68
C SER A 207 -8.48 -17.91 2.04
N GLY A 208 -9.10 -16.74 2.13
CA GLY A 208 -10.40 -16.46 1.54
C GLY A 208 -10.43 -15.09 0.86
N ILE A 209 -11.12 -14.99 -0.28
CA ILE A 209 -11.32 -13.73 -1.02
C ILE A 209 -12.80 -13.51 -1.30
N GLY A 210 -13.23 -12.25 -1.22
CA GLY A 210 -14.53 -11.82 -1.70
C GLY A 210 -14.50 -10.39 -2.22
N LYS A 211 -15.50 -10.04 -3.04
CA LYS A 211 -15.75 -8.66 -3.48
C LYS A 211 -16.84 -8.05 -2.61
N ALA A 212 -16.70 -6.78 -2.26
CA ALA A 212 -17.73 -6.01 -1.56
C ALA A 212 -17.91 -4.64 -2.20
N PHE A 213 -19.17 -4.21 -2.32
CA PHE A 213 -19.57 -2.93 -2.88
C PHE A 213 -20.90 -2.51 -2.21
N SER A 214 -21.34 -1.29 -2.47
CA SER A 214 -22.50 -0.67 -1.83
C SER A 214 -23.80 -1.45 -1.97
N SER A 215 -23.90 -2.28 -3.01
CA SER A 215 -25.09 -3.06 -3.34
C SER A 215 -24.99 -4.53 -2.95
N GLY A 216 -23.86 -4.97 -2.38
CA GLY A 216 -23.73 -6.33 -1.85
C GLY A 216 -22.30 -6.86 -1.85
N THR A 217 -22.20 -8.17 -1.69
CA THR A 217 -20.95 -8.93 -1.74
C THR A 217 -20.99 -9.96 -2.86
N SER A 218 -19.83 -10.52 -3.20
CA SER A 218 -19.76 -11.75 -4.00
C SER A 218 -20.63 -12.86 -3.41
N LYS A 219 -21.04 -13.80 -4.27
CA LYS A 219 -21.78 -15.01 -3.89
C LYS A 219 -21.08 -16.20 -4.54
N GLU A 220 -20.46 -17.02 -3.71
CA GLU A 220 -19.85 -18.29 -4.09
C GLU A 220 -20.82 -19.41 -3.75
N ASP A 221 -21.16 -20.26 -4.73
CA ASP A 221 -21.96 -21.47 -4.48
C ASP A 221 -21.11 -22.52 -3.76
N ILE A 222 -21.60 -23.00 -2.63
CA ILE A 222 -20.94 -24.02 -1.80
C ILE A 222 -21.82 -25.24 -1.55
N SER A 223 -22.88 -25.40 -2.32
CA SER A 223 -23.86 -26.50 -2.15
C SER A 223 -23.18 -27.87 -2.22
N ALA A 224 -22.16 -28.02 -3.08
CA ALA A 224 -21.36 -29.24 -3.22
C ALA A 224 -20.60 -29.65 -1.94
N GLN A 225 -20.34 -28.70 -1.02
CA GLN A 225 -19.63 -28.98 0.23
C GLN A 225 -20.49 -29.73 1.25
N THR A 226 -21.82 -29.67 1.11
CA THR A 226 -22.79 -30.29 2.01
C THR A 226 -23.68 -31.31 1.30
N GLY A 227 -23.52 -31.43 -0.03
CA GLY A 227 -24.33 -32.28 -0.90
C GLY A 227 -25.75 -31.77 -1.10
N ASP A 228 -25.93 -30.45 -0.94
CA ASP A 228 -27.16 -29.76 -1.32
C ASP A 228 -27.21 -29.59 -2.86
N GLU A 229 -28.40 -29.34 -3.38
CA GLU A 229 -28.60 -29.08 -4.81
C GLU A 229 -27.80 -27.84 -5.25
N PRO A 230 -27.19 -27.85 -6.45
CA PRO A 230 -26.42 -26.69 -6.94
C PRO A 230 -27.21 -25.37 -6.85
N ASN A 231 -26.53 -24.29 -6.51
CA ASN A 231 -27.07 -22.94 -6.36
C ASN A 231 -28.10 -22.76 -5.23
N THR A 232 -28.01 -23.54 -4.16
CA THR A 232 -28.91 -23.40 -2.99
C THR A 232 -28.23 -22.85 -1.74
N VAL A 233 -26.92 -23.03 -1.60
CA VAL A 233 -26.13 -22.55 -0.47
C VAL A 233 -25.01 -21.65 -0.95
N PHE A 234 -24.99 -20.40 -0.48
CA PHE A 234 -24.02 -19.40 -0.90
C PHE A 234 -23.16 -18.88 0.25
N SER A 235 -21.93 -18.48 -0.08
CA SER A 235 -21.00 -17.83 0.82
C SER A 235 -20.51 -16.50 0.22
N PRO A 236 -20.19 -15.48 1.03
CA PRO A 236 -19.66 -14.22 0.51
C PRO A 236 -18.21 -14.35 0.01
N VAL A 237 -17.53 -15.45 0.33
CA VAL A 237 -16.11 -15.68 0.05
C VAL A 237 -15.89 -17.00 -0.70
N LYS A 238 -14.91 -16.98 -1.59
CA LYS A 238 -14.25 -18.18 -2.14
C LYS A 238 -12.99 -18.45 -1.34
N THR A 239 -12.68 -19.70 -1.04
CA THR A 239 -11.55 -20.06 -0.19
C THR A 239 -10.63 -21.09 -0.81
N SER A 240 -9.37 -21.13 -0.35
CA SER A 240 -8.42 -22.18 -0.70
C SER A 240 -8.86 -23.58 -0.25
N LEU A 241 -9.87 -23.67 0.61
CA LEU A 241 -10.36 -24.93 1.19
C LEU A 241 -11.54 -25.53 0.41
N ASP A 242 -12.17 -24.77 -0.49
CA ASP A 242 -13.45 -25.19 -1.10
C ASP A 242 -13.34 -26.56 -1.79
N LYS A 243 -12.33 -26.73 -2.65
CA LYS A 243 -12.09 -28.00 -3.37
C LYS A 243 -11.80 -29.18 -2.44
N VAL A 244 -10.99 -28.97 -1.40
CA VAL A 244 -10.63 -30.07 -0.47
C VAL A 244 -11.82 -30.44 0.42
N ILE A 245 -12.66 -29.47 0.80
CA ILE A 245 -13.91 -29.71 1.53
C ILE A 245 -14.88 -30.51 0.66
N GLU A 246 -15.10 -30.13 -0.59
CA GLU A 246 -15.94 -30.89 -1.53
C GLU A 246 -15.44 -32.33 -1.69
N ALA A 247 -14.14 -32.53 -1.91
CA ALA A 247 -13.55 -33.86 -2.00
C ALA A 247 -13.71 -34.67 -0.70
N ASN A 248 -13.53 -34.03 0.46
CA ASN A 248 -13.70 -34.68 1.76
C ASN A 248 -15.17 -35.00 2.08
N TYR A 249 -16.12 -34.19 1.59
CA TYR A 249 -17.54 -34.49 1.69
C TYR A 249 -17.90 -35.77 0.93
N VAL A 250 -17.43 -35.92 -0.31
CA VAL A 250 -17.64 -37.14 -1.11
C VAL A 250 -17.07 -38.37 -0.40
N LYS A 251 -15.84 -38.27 0.14
CA LYS A 251 -15.23 -39.34 0.94
C LYS A 251 -16.03 -39.65 2.20
N LEU A 252 -16.54 -38.63 2.89
CA LEU A 252 -17.34 -38.78 4.10
C LEU A 252 -18.66 -39.51 3.79
N LYS A 253 -19.31 -39.17 2.67
CA LYS A 253 -20.51 -39.87 2.21
C LYS A 253 -20.23 -41.36 1.96
N ALA A 254 -19.17 -41.67 1.21
CA ALA A 254 -18.75 -43.06 0.96
C ALA A 254 -18.40 -43.81 2.26
N ALA A 255 -17.72 -43.16 3.21
CA ALA A 255 -17.38 -43.76 4.50
C ALA A 255 -18.62 -44.03 5.37
N LYS A 256 -19.63 -43.14 5.33
CA LYS A 256 -20.94 -43.37 5.98
C LYS A 256 -21.66 -44.58 5.37
N GLU A 257 -21.69 -44.69 4.05
CA GLU A 257 -22.28 -45.85 3.36
C GLU A 257 -21.54 -47.16 3.65
N ALA A 258 -20.20 -47.12 3.76
CA ALA A 258 -19.39 -48.28 4.13
C ALA A 258 -19.64 -48.73 5.57
N LEU A 259 -19.75 -47.78 6.51
CA LEU A 259 -20.11 -48.05 7.89
C LEU A 259 -21.52 -48.68 7.98
N GLU A 260 -22.51 -48.12 7.29
CA GLU A 260 -23.87 -48.67 7.27
C GLU A 260 -23.90 -50.10 6.73
N LYS A 261 -23.13 -50.40 5.68
CA LYS A 261 -22.99 -51.77 5.15
C LYS A 261 -22.36 -52.71 6.17
N ALA A 262 -21.31 -52.29 6.87
CA ALA A 262 -20.65 -53.09 7.90
C ALA A 262 -21.54 -53.34 9.12
N GLU A 263 -22.33 -52.33 9.54
CA GLU A 263 -23.33 -52.46 10.60
C GLU A 263 -24.43 -53.46 10.23
N LYS A 264 -24.94 -53.41 8.99
CA LYS A 264 -25.90 -54.40 8.48
C LYS A 264 -25.31 -55.81 8.41
N ALA A 265 -24.05 -55.94 8.02
CA ALA A 265 -23.36 -57.23 7.97
C ALA A 265 -23.17 -57.83 9.37
N LEU A 266 -22.78 -57.01 10.36
CA LEU A 266 -22.68 -57.43 11.75
C LEU A 266 -24.03 -57.86 12.32
N ALA A 267 -25.09 -57.06 12.12
CA ALA A 267 -26.44 -57.40 12.57
C ALA A 267 -26.95 -58.70 11.92
N LYS A 268 -26.60 -58.96 10.65
CA LYS A 268 -26.92 -60.21 9.98
C LYS A 268 -26.13 -61.39 10.57
N ALA A 269 -24.82 -61.23 10.79
CA ALA A 269 -23.97 -62.25 11.40
C ALA A 269 -24.48 -62.65 12.80
N GLU A 270 -24.89 -61.67 13.61
CA GLU A 270 -25.51 -61.87 14.93
C GLU A 270 -26.84 -62.65 14.81
N LYS A 271 -27.69 -62.29 13.84
CA LYS A 271 -28.97 -62.96 13.60
C LYS A 271 -28.81 -64.41 13.12
N ASP A 272 -27.87 -64.63 12.20
CA ASP A 272 -27.62 -65.94 11.58
C ASP A 272 -26.84 -66.88 12.51
N LYS A 273 -26.41 -66.41 13.69
CA LYS A 273 -25.63 -67.16 14.69
C LYS A 273 -24.40 -67.80 14.07
N VAL A 274 -23.67 -67.03 13.27
CA VAL A 274 -22.39 -67.46 12.70
C VAL A 274 -21.40 -67.80 13.83
N ASP A 275 -20.34 -68.52 13.49
CA ASP A 275 -19.30 -68.86 14.46
C ASP A 275 -18.59 -67.61 15.03
N ALA A 276 -17.85 -67.83 16.12
CA ALA A 276 -17.21 -66.75 16.87
C ALA A 276 -16.15 -65.99 16.04
N GLU A 277 -15.50 -66.66 15.08
CA GLU A 277 -14.47 -66.07 14.22
C GLU A 277 -15.12 -65.12 13.20
N ALA A 278 -16.15 -65.58 12.49
CA ALA A 278 -16.91 -64.76 11.55
C ALA A 278 -17.59 -63.55 12.22
N LEU A 279 -18.06 -63.70 13.46
CA LEU A 279 -18.61 -62.59 14.25
C LEU A 279 -17.52 -61.57 14.63
N ALA A 280 -16.33 -62.04 15.00
CA ALA A 280 -15.19 -61.18 15.32
C ALA A 280 -14.72 -60.38 14.09
N ASP A 281 -14.68 -61.01 12.92
CA ASP A 281 -14.35 -60.36 11.65
C ASP A 281 -15.37 -59.30 11.25
N ALA A 282 -16.67 -59.58 11.38
CA ALA A 282 -17.73 -58.61 11.11
C ALA A 282 -17.63 -57.40 12.04
N LYS A 283 -17.34 -57.63 13.33
CA LYS A 283 -17.13 -56.56 14.31
C LYS A 283 -15.91 -55.71 13.98
N LYS A 284 -14.79 -56.35 13.63
CA LYS A 284 -13.57 -55.68 13.21
C LYS A 284 -13.79 -54.80 11.98
N ALA A 285 -14.49 -55.31 10.96
CA ALA A 285 -14.82 -54.54 9.76
C ALA A 285 -15.66 -53.29 10.08
N LYS A 286 -16.65 -53.41 10.97
CA LYS A 286 -17.46 -52.26 11.42
C LYS A 286 -16.62 -51.26 12.22
N ASP A 287 -15.72 -51.71 13.09
CA ASP A 287 -14.86 -50.82 13.87
C ASP A 287 -13.81 -50.11 12.98
N GLU A 288 -13.28 -50.78 11.95
CA GLU A 288 -12.41 -50.17 10.94
C GLU A 288 -13.15 -49.12 10.09
N ALA A 289 -14.37 -49.44 9.63
CA ALA A 289 -15.21 -48.49 8.90
C ALA A 289 -15.56 -47.26 9.75
N LEU A 290 -15.86 -47.45 11.03
CA LEU A 290 -16.13 -46.36 11.97
C LEU A 290 -14.89 -45.47 12.16
N LYS A 291 -13.72 -46.08 12.33
CA LYS A 291 -12.44 -45.36 12.49
C LYS A 291 -12.13 -44.49 11.27
N GLU A 292 -12.31 -45.01 10.06
CA GLU A 292 -12.08 -44.25 8.83
C GLU A 292 -13.11 -43.12 8.67
N LYS A 293 -14.40 -43.40 8.94
CA LYS A 293 -15.45 -42.37 8.94
C LYS A 293 -15.13 -41.22 9.89
N VAL A 294 -14.73 -41.51 11.13
CA VAL A 294 -14.40 -40.50 12.15
C VAL A 294 -13.19 -39.67 11.73
N LYS A 295 -12.17 -40.30 11.17
CA LYS A 295 -10.97 -39.61 10.67
C LYS A 295 -11.30 -38.62 9.55
N ILE A 296 -12.11 -39.05 8.56
CA ILE A 296 -12.54 -38.19 7.45
C ILE A 296 -13.44 -37.07 7.96
N GLU A 297 -14.41 -37.39 8.83
CA GLU A 297 -15.34 -36.42 9.40
C GLU A 297 -14.62 -35.32 10.20
N ASN A 298 -13.62 -35.68 11.02
CA ASN A 298 -12.82 -34.71 11.76
C ASN A 298 -12.08 -33.75 10.83
N THR A 299 -11.53 -34.26 9.73
CA THR A 299 -10.83 -33.43 8.74
C THR A 299 -11.81 -32.51 8.02
N TYR A 300 -12.93 -33.05 7.52
CA TYR A 300 -14.00 -32.29 6.88
C TYR A 300 -14.54 -31.17 7.78
N ASN A 301 -14.86 -31.49 9.04
CA ASN A 301 -15.39 -30.51 10.00
C ASN A 301 -14.37 -29.42 10.34
N LYS A 302 -13.09 -29.78 10.47
CA LYS A 302 -12.01 -28.82 10.72
C LYS A 302 -11.89 -27.81 9.57
N ASP A 303 -11.83 -28.29 8.33
CA ASP A 303 -11.68 -27.41 7.16
C ASP A 303 -12.92 -26.53 6.97
N ARG A 304 -14.13 -27.09 7.19
CA ARG A 304 -15.39 -26.33 7.20
C ARG A 304 -15.39 -25.21 8.25
N ALA A 305 -14.90 -25.48 9.46
CA ALA A 305 -14.83 -24.48 10.52
C ALA A 305 -13.88 -23.32 10.15
N VAL A 306 -12.71 -23.62 9.59
CA VAL A 306 -11.77 -22.59 9.13
C VAL A 306 -12.39 -21.76 8.00
N ARG A 307 -13.07 -22.40 7.05
CA ARG A 307 -13.79 -21.73 5.97
C ARG A 307 -14.86 -20.77 6.50
N GLU A 308 -15.65 -21.22 7.48
CA GLU A 308 -16.69 -20.41 8.10
C GLU A 308 -16.10 -19.19 8.83
N GLU A 309 -14.96 -19.35 9.49
CA GLU A 309 -14.26 -18.24 10.16
C GLU A 309 -13.78 -17.19 9.16
N LEU A 310 -13.14 -17.60 8.06
CA LEU A 310 -12.73 -16.68 6.99
C LEU A 310 -13.92 -15.87 6.42
N ALA A 311 -15.10 -16.50 6.29
CA ALA A 311 -16.32 -15.83 5.86
C ALA A 311 -16.84 -14.81 6.89
N LYS A 312 -16.73 -15.13 8.19
CA LYS A 312 -17.08 -14.22 9.28
C LYS A 312 -16.15 -13.01 9.33
N GLU A 313 -14.83 -13.23 9.24
CA GLU A 313 -13.81 -12.17 9.21
C GLU A 313 -13.99 -11.23 8.01
N PHE A 314 -14.25 -11.80 6.83
CA PHE A 314 -14.62 -11.02 5.64
C PHE A 314 -15.84 -10.14 5.91
N THR A 315 -16.92 -10.73 6.44
CA THR A 315 -18.17 -10.00 6.73
C THR A 315 -17.94 -8.89 7.76
N GLY A 316 -17.16 -9.15 8.81
CA GLY A 316 -16.78 -8.14 9.79
C GLY A 316 -16.02 -6.97 9.16
N THR A 317 -15.09 -7.26 8.26
CA THR A 317 -14.34 -6.24 7.52
C THR A 317 -15.25 -5.40 6.63
N VAL A 318 -16.12 -6.04 5.85
CA VAL A 318 -17.13 -5.37 5.02
C VAL A 318 -18.04 -4.48 5.85
N ASN A 319 -18.48 -4.96 7.01
CA ASN A 319 -19.36 -4.19 7.89
C ASN A 319 -18.67 -2.95 8.43
N ASN A 320 -17.35 -2.99 8.63
CA ASN A 320 -16.60 -1.85 9.13
C ASN A 320 -16.23 -0.84 8.04
N LEU A 321 -16.14 -1.22 6.76
CA LEU A 321 -15.74 -0.34 5.64
C LEU A 321 -16.78 0.74 5.29
N ALA A 322 -16.76 1.85 6.02
CA ALA A 322 -17.75 2.92 5.91
C ALA A 322 -17.88 3.55 4.51
N TYR A 323 -16.78 3.80 3.79
CA TYR A 323 -16.81 4.57 2.53
C TYR A 323 -17.54 3.87 1.37
N ILE A 324 -17.65 2.53 1.40
CA ILE A 324 -18.43 1.76 0.43
C ILE A 324 -19.90 1.57 0.85
N LYS A 325 -20.27 1.89 2.09
CA LYS A 325 -21.67 1.80 2.55
C LYS A 325 -22.48 2.97 2.03
N LYS A 326 -23.78 2.78 1.89
CA LYS A 326 -24.71 3.86 1.56
C LYS A 326 -24.97 4.75 2.79
N ASP A 327 -25.32 6.00 2.55
CA ASP A 327 -25.77 6.92 3.62
C ASP A 327 -27.26 6.72 3.94
N LYS A 328 -27.80 7.58 4.81
CA LYS A 328 -29.20 7.53 5.28
C LYS A 328 -30.22 7.69 4.15
N ASP A 329 -29.82 8.29 3.03
CA ASP A 329 -30.67 8.53 1.87
C ASP A 329 -30.46 7.43 0.80
N ASN A 330 -29.79 6.32 1.18
CA ASN A 330 -29.47 5.18 0.32
C ASN A 330 -28.54 5.55 -0.85
N LEU A 331 -27.69 6.57 -0.68
CA LEU A 331 -26.75 7.03 -1.70
C LEU A 331 -25.32 6.53 -1.46
N VAL A 332 -24.67 6.08 -2.54
CA VAL A 332 -23.23 5.79 -2.55
C VAL A 332 -22.44 7.08 -2.43
N PHE A 333 -21.25 7.04 -1.82
CA PHE A 333 -20.47 8.25 -1.56
C PHE A 333 -19.99 8.85 -2.88
N ASN A 334 -19.27 8.03 -3.63
CA ASN A 334 -18.89 8.28 -5.00
C ASN A 334 -18.59 6.90 -5.63
N LYS A 335 -19.11 6.67 -6.84
CA LYS A 335 -19.01 5.39 -7.55
C LYS A 335 -17.56 4.95 -7.80
N ALA A 336 -16.62 5.89 -7.93
CA ALA A 336 -15.21 5.57 -8.11
C ALA A 336 -14.60 4.87 -6.88
N PHE A 337 -15.17 5.10 -5.68
CA PHE A 337 -14.81 4.39 -4.46
C PHE A 337 -15.58 3.08 -4.24
N ASP A 338 -16.60 2.80 -5.05
CA ASP A 338 -17.59 1.76 -4.77
C ASP A 338 -17.15 0.38 -5.24
N GLY A 339 -16.24 -0.22 -4.48
CA GLY A 339 -15.82 -1.59 -4.69
C GLY A 339 -14.46 -1.89 -4.07
N VAL A 340 -14.37 -3.04 -3.41
CA VAL A 340 -13.12 -3.59 -2.90
C VAL A 340 -13.08 -5.10 -3.06
N TYR A 341 -11.86 -5.65 -3.17
CA TYR A 341 -11.59 -7.06 -2.97
C TYR A 341 -10.91 -7.23 -1.61
N ILE A 342 -11.46 -8.10 -0.77
CA ILE A 342 -10.93 -8.34 0.58
C ILE A 342 -10.40 -9.77 0.63
N ILE A 343 -9.17 -9.91 1.09
CA ILE A 343 -8.48 -11.17 1.29
C ILE A 343 -8.20 -11.32 2.77
N GLN A 344 -8.59 -12.46 3.33
CA GLN A 344 -8.33 -12.85 4.70
C GLN A 344 -7.43 -14.08 4.72
N PHE A 345 -6.54 -14.12 5.69
CA PHE A 345 -5.71 -15.28 6.00
C PHE A 345 -6.02 -15.71 7.43
N ASN A 346 -6.04 -17.02 7.68
CA ASN A 346 -6.31 -17.56 9.02
C ASN A 346 -5.30 -17.14 10.11
N ASP A 347 -4.21 -16.50 9.71
CA ASP A 347 -3.17 -15.97 10.58
C ASP A 347 -3.40 -14.49 10.98
N GLY A 348 -4.55 -13.92 10.60
CA GLY A 348 -4.97 -12.56 10.90
C GLY A 348 -4.43 -11.50 9.94
N THR A 349 -3.66 -11.89 8.91
CA THR A 349 -3.29 -10.97 7.83
C THR A 349 -4.53 -10.64 7.00
N GLN A 350 -4.66 -9.38 6.62
CA GLN A 350 -5.77 -8.90 5.81
C GLN A 350 -5.27 -7.97 4.71
N VAL A 351 -5.88 -8.08 3.53
CA VAL A 351 -5.62 -7.17 2.40
C VAL A 351 -6.96 -6.68 1.86
N VAL A 352 -7.08 -5.38 1.65
CA VAL A 352 -8.23 -4.71 1.02
C VAL A 352 -7.71 -3.98 -0.22
N LEU A 353 -8.07 -4.47 -1.41
CA LEU A 353 -7.69 -3.89 -2.69
C LEU A 353 -8.81 -3.05 -3.23
N HIS A 354 -8.45 -1.88 -3.77
CA HIS A 354 -9.41 -1.05 -4.46
C HIS A 354 -9.90 -1.71 -5.75
N ASP A 355 -11.19 -1.59 -6.05
CA ASP A 355 -11.73 -2.07 -7.33
C ASP A 355 -11.32 -1.13 -8.46
N SER A 356 -10.26 -1.51 -9.17
CA SER A 356 -9.74 -0.78 -10.33
C SER A 356 -10.81 -0.43 -11.37
N ALA A 357 -11.77 -1.33 -11.64
CA ALA A 357 -12.81 -1.07 -12.63
C ALA A 357 -13.79 0.01 -12.17
N ALA A 358 -14.13 0.05 -10.88
CA ALA A 358 -14.96 1.10 -10.31
C ALA A 358 -14.32 2.48 -10.47
N ALA A 359 -12.99 2.56 -10.32
CA ALA A 359 -12.20 3.77 -10.52
C ALA A 359 -11.85 4.06 -11.99
N GLY A 360 -12.21 3.17 -12.93
CA GLY A 360 -11.93 3.33 -14.36
C GLY A 360 -10.48 3.02 -14.77
N TRP A 361 -9.75 2.28 -13.95
CA TRP A 361 -8.34 1.93 -14.14
C TRP A 361 -8.15 0.56 -14.78
N THR A 362 -7.17 0.47 -15.68
CA THR A 362 -6.83 -0.72 -16.47
C THR A 362 -5.50 -1.31 -16.06
N TYR A 363 -4.56 -0.49 -15.58
CA TYR A 363 -3.17 -0.89 -15.37
C TYR A 363 -2.75 -0.89 -13.91
N GLN A 364 -3.41 -0.10 -13.04
CA GLN A 364 -3.05 -0.06 -11.62
C GLN A 364 -4.24 -0.11 -10.66
N THR A 365 -3.92 -0.48 -9.42
CA THR A 365 -4.75 -0.36 -8.22
C THR A 365 -3.81 -0.19 -7.01
N PHE A 366 -4.37 -0.04 -5.83
CA PHE A 366 -3.62 -0.11 -4.58
C PHE A 366 -4.32 -1.00 -3.57
N ALA A 367 -3.54 -1.50 -2.63
CA ALA A 367 -3.99 -2.32 -1.52
C ALA A 367 -3.71 -1.63 -0.20
N HIS A 368 -4.69 -1.63 0.70
CA HIS A 368 -4.45 -1.53 2.14
C HIS A 368 -4.19 -2.94 2.70
N TYR A 369 -3.30 -3.08 3.67
CA TYR A 369 -3.16 -4.35 4.40
C TYR A 369 -2.78 -4.16 5.86
N THR A 370 -3.05 -5.19 6.65
CA THR A 370 -2.59 -5.33 8.04
C THR A 370 -1.89 -6.67 8.21
N ASP A 371 -0.78 -6.68 8.93
CA ASP A 371 -0.01 -7.88 9.24
C ASP A 371 0.58 -7.73 10.64
N THR A 372 -0.30 -7.93 11.63
CA THR A 372 -0.01 -7.68 13.04
C THR A 372 1.08 -8.59 13.58
N ARG A 373 1.24 -9.80 13.03
CA ARG A 373 2.32 -10.73 13.38
C ARG A 373 3.70 -10.16 13.07
N ASN A 374 3.81 -9.40 11.99
CA ASN A 374 5.04 -8.72 11.58
C ASN A 374 5.10 -7.25 12.05
N GLY A 375 4.20 -6.85 12.96
CA GLY A 375 4.15 -5.52 13.55
C GLY A 375 3.61 -4.43 12.62
N VAL A 376 2.95 -4.79 11.52
CA VAL A 376 2.36 -3.86 10.55
C VAL A 376 0.90 -3.58 10.93
N THR A 377 0.66 -2.40 11.49
CA THR A 377 -0.68 -1.97 11.93
C THR A 377 -1.53 -1.51 10.76
N HIS A 378 -0.94 -0.76 9.82
CA HIS A 378 -1.54 -0.39 8.54
C HIS A 378 -0.43 -0.31 7.51
N ALA A 379 -0.71 -0.69 6.28
CA ALA A 379 0.18 -0.47 5.18
C ALA A 379 -0.61 -0.25 3.89
N TYR A 380 0.02 0.44 2.96
CA TYR A 380 -0.46 0.56 1.60
C TYR A 380 0.61 0.10 0.62
N GLN A 381 0.17 -0.45 -0.50
CA GLN A 381 1.02 -0.86 -1.61
C GLN A 381 0.32 -0.56 -2.94
N SER A 382 1.03 0.12 -3.83
CA SER A 382 0.61 0.29 -5.23
C SER A 382 0.88 -0.99 -6.01
N LEU A 383 -0.03 -1.36 -6.91
CA LEU A 383 0.03 -2.60 -7.69
C LEU A 383 -0.32 -2.29 -9.14
N GLY A 384 0.33 -2.94 -10.08
CA GLY A 384 -0.02 -2.76 -11.48
C GLY A 384 0.99 -3.27 -12.50
N ASP A 385 0.61 -3.11 -13.75
CA ASP A 385 1.44 -3.36 -14.92
C ASP A 385 2.32 -2.13 -15.20
N GLU A 386 3.60 -2.22 -14.90
CA GLU A 386 4.51 -1.08 -14.89
C GLU A 386 4.78 -0.55 -16.30
N THR A 387 4.83 0.77 -16.47
CA THR A 387 5.31 1.33 -17.74
C THR A 387 6.79 0.96 -17.91
N PRO A 388 7.19 0.36 -19.05
CA PRO A 388 8.60 0.09 -19.34
C PRO A 388 9.40 1.39 -19.28
N ILE A 389 10.57 1.35 -18.65
CA ILE A 389 11.45 2.54 -18.50
C ILE A 389 11.73 3.22 -19.84
N ALA A 390 11.97 2.44 -20.89
CA ALA A 390 12.22 2.96 -22.24
C ALA A 390 10.99 3.64 -22.89
N SER A 391 9.80 3.41 -22.35
CA SER A 391 8.54 3.99 -22.82
C SER A 391 8.11 5.23 -22.04
N ILE A 392 8.89 5.66 -21.03
CA ILE A 392 8.65 6.93 -20.35
C ILE A 392 8.93 8.08 -21.34
N PRO A 393 7.98 9.00 -21.57
CA PRO A 393 8.19 10.15 -22.45
C PRO A 393 9.37 11.01 -21.99
N LYS A 394 10.08 11.62 -22.93
CA LYS A 394 11.21 12.54 -22.65
C LYS A 394 10.79 14.00 -22.49
N ALA A 395 9.58 14.34 -22.90
CA ALA A 395 9.03 15.70 -22.88
C ALA A 395 7.49 15.65 -22.95
N GLY A 396 6.88 16.81 -22.75
CA GLY A 396 5.42 16.97 -22.63
C GLY A 396 4.96 16.93 -21.18
N THR A 397 3.69 17.21 -20.97
CA THR A 397 3.02 17.16 -19.67
C THR A 397 1.90 16.14 -19.66
N ALA A 398 1.44 15.72 -18.49
CA ALA A 398 0.23 14.90 -18.38
C ALA A 398 -0.49 15.19 -17.07
N THR A 399 -1.80 15.46 -17.17
CA THR A 399 -2.68 15.58 -15.99
C THR A 399 -3.37 14.25 -15.72
N TYR A 400 -3.19 13.74 -14.50
CA TYR A 400 -3.83 12.54 -13.98
C TYR A 400 -4.90 12.91 -12.97
N ARG A 401 -6.05 12.23 -13.03
CA ARG A 401 -7.14 12.37 -12.07
C ARG A 401 -7.51 11.02 -11.50
N GLY A 402 -7.82 10.97 -10.22
CA GLY A 402 -8.19 9.73 -9.55
C GLY A 402 -8.57 9.95 -8.11
N LEU A 403 -8.16 9.02 -7.25
CA LEU A 403 -8.60 8.98 -5.86
C LEU A 403 -7.53 8.39 -4.93
N THR A 404 -7.71 8.67 -3.65
CA THR A 404 -6.93 8.07 -2.57
C THR A 404 -7.82 7.57 -1.45
N THR A 405 -7.37 6.51 -0.78
CA THR A 405 -7.90 6.09 0.53
C THR A 405 -6.77 6.09 1.55
N ALA A 406 -7.08 6.45 2.79
CA ALA A 406 -6.08 6.56 3.85
C ALA A 406 -6.64 6.17 5.22
N TYR A 407 -5.73 5.88 6.13
CA TYR A 407 -5.98 5.86 7.56
C TYR A 407 -5.23 7.01 8.23
N LEU A 408 -5.95 7.80 9.03
CA LEU A 408 -5.38 8.67 10.03
C LEU A 408 -5.39 7.93 11.37
N ARG A 409 -4.20 7.70 11.91
CA ARG A 409 -4.02 7.22 13.27
C ARG A 409 -3.79 8.40 14.20
N GLU A 410 -4.62 8.50 15.23
CA GLU A 410 -4.53 9.49 16.31
C GLU A 410 -4.64 8.75 17.65
N GLY A 411 -3.49 8.49 18.28
CA GLY A 411 -3.43 7.58 19.44
C GLY A 411 -3.93 6.17 19.10
N ASN A 412 -5.09 5.80 19.66
CA ASN A 412 -5.76 4.51 19.43
C ASN A 412 -6.89 4.60 18.39
N GLU A 413 -7.26 5.80 17.95
CA GLU A 413 -8.29 5.98 16.94
C GLU A 413 -7.70 5.80 15.54
N ASN A 414 -8.46 5.13 14.67
CA ASN A 414 -8.13 4.93 13.27
C ASN A 414 -9.29 5.45 12.42
N LEU A 415 -9.14 6.65 11.87
CA LEU A 415 -10.14 7.29 11.04
C LEU A 415 -9.84 7.02 9.57
N ARG A 416 -10.86 6.64 8.80
CA ARG A 416 -10.71 6.43 7.35
C ARG A 416 -10.98 7.71 6.60
N LEU A 417 -10.06 8.06 5.72
CA LEU A 417 -10.13 9.23 4.86
C LEU A 417 -10.24 8.79 3.39
N THR A 418 -11.03 9.50 2.61
CA THR A 418 -10.95 9.48 1.14
C THR A 418 -10.74 10.89 0.61
N ALA A 419 -10.15 11.01 -0.58
CA ALA A 419 -10.03 12.29 -1.29
C ALA A 419 -9.87 12.06 -2.80
N ASP A 420 -10.17 13.11 -3.58
CA ASP A 420 -9.89 13.14 -5.01
C ASP A 420 -8.41 13.48 -5.21
N VAL A 421 -7.78 12.89 -6.24
CA VAL A 421 -6.36 13.11 -6.58
C VAL A 421 -6.27 13.85 -7.91
N THR A 422 -5.42 14.88 -7.94
CA THR A 422 -4.94 15.50 -9.19
C THR A 422 -3.42 15.53 -9.17
N ALA A 423 -2.79 15.01 -10.22
CA ALA A 423 -1.35 15.09 -10.39
C ALA A 423 -0.99 15.60 -11.77
N VAL A 424 0.07 16.40 -11.88
CA VAL A 424 0.58 16.89 -13.16
C VAL A 424 2.03 16.52 -13.29
N ALA A 425 2.35 15.68 -14.26
CA ALA A 425 3.72 15.30 -14.62
C ALA A 425 4.26 16.23 -15.71
N ASP A 426 5.52 16.63 -15.59
CA ASP A 426 6.32 17.25 -16.66
C ASP A 426 7.52 16.33 -16.95
N PHE A 427 7.50 15.73 -18.14
CA PHE A 427 8.48 14.71 -18.53
C PHE A 427 9.85 15.30 -18.90
N ALA A 428 9.90 16.55 -19.33
CA ALA A 428 11.16 17.24 -19.58
C ALA A 428 11.85 17.60 -18.27
N LYS A 429 11.08 18.08 -17.28
CA LYS A 429 11.57 18.40 -15.94
C LYS A 429 11.79 17.17 -15.05
N LYS A 430 11.22 16.03 -15.43
CA LYS A 430 11.16 14.80 -14.62
C LYS A 430 10.57 15.04 -13.23
N ALA A 431 9.51 15.83 -13.18
CA ALA A 431 8.88 16.26 -11.95
C ALA A 431 7.35 16.13 -12.02
N LEU A 432 6.73 15.96 -10.85
CA LEU A 432 5.30 15.77 -10.68
C LEU A 432 4.80 16.66 -9.56
N ARG A 433 3.76 17.45 -9.82
CA ARG A 433 2.94 18.08 -8.77
C ARG A 433 1.85 17.10 -8.35
N PHE A 434 1.60 17.00 -7.06
CA PHE A 434 0.56 16.16 -6.48
C PHE A 434 -0.35 16.99 -5.57
N GLU A 435 -1.65 16.84 -5.76
CA GLU A 435 -2.66 17.49 -4.94
C GLU A 435 -3.80 16.52 -4.63
N THR A 436 -4.38 16.68 -3.44
CA THR A 436 -5.72 16.14 -3.15
C THR A 436 -6.71 17.23 -2.85
N SER A 437 -7.98 16.91 -3.04
CA SER A 437 -9.10 17.79 -2.72
C SER A 437 -10.27 16.97 -2.21
N ASN A 438 -11.27 17.64 -1.62
CA ASN A 438 -12.54 17.03 -1.26
C ASN A 438 -12.36 15.89 -0.24
N SER A 439 -11.41 16.06 0.69
CA SER A 439 -11.13 15.08 1.73
C SER A 439 -12.33 14.86 2.66
N HIS A 440 -12.66 13.61 2.97
CA HIS A 440 -13.74 13.23 3.88
C HIS A 440 -13.32 12.12 4.83
N PHE A 441 -13.68 12.26 6.11
CA PHE A 441 -13.69 11.13 7.04
C PHE A 441 -14.99 10.34 6.90
N HIS A 442 -14.90 9.02 7.08
CA HIS A 442 -16.05 8.13 7.03
C HIS A 442 -16.17 7.30 8.31
N ALA A 443 -17.36 7.35 8.90
CA ALA A 443 -17.75 6.56 10.06
C ALA A 443 -19.06 5.81 9.79
N LEU A 444 -19.42 4.93 10.72
CA LEU A 444 -20.70 4.22 10.70
C LEU A 444 -21.55 4.65 11.88
N ALA A 445 -22.79 5.04 11.60
CA ALA A 445 -23.83 5.21 12.61
C ALA A 445 -24.94 4.20 12.31
N ASN A 446 -25.14 3.23 13.20
CA ASN A 446 -26.15 2.16 13.03
C ASN A 446 -26.03 1.42 11.68
N GLY A 447 -24.80 1.14 11.23
CA GLY A 447 -24.52 0.45 9.97
C GLY A 447 -24.64 1.32 8.71
N VAL A 448 -24.96 2.61 8.86
CA VAL A 448 -25.09 3.57 7.76
C VAL A 448 -23.87 4.48 7.70
N ARG A 449 -23.40 4.81 6.49
CA ARG A 449 -22.27 5.74 6.31
C ARG A 449 -22.64 7.14 6.80
N VAL A 450 -21.78 7.71 7.63
CA VAL A 450 -21.74 9.15 7.94
C VAL A 450 -20.41 9.68 7.45
N SER A 451 -20.41 10.81 6.75
CA SER A 451 -19.20 11.42 6.20
C SER A 451 -19.08 12.87 6.64
N SER A 452 -17.89 13.29 7.04
CA SER A 452 -17.59 14.66 7.46
C SER A 452 -16.43 15.21 6.64
N LYS A 453 -16.54 16.46 6.20
CA LYS A 453 -15.46 17.15 5.48
C LYS A 453 -14.19 17.21 6.31
N ALA A 454 -13.07 17.12 5.62
CA ALA A 454 -11.74 17.03 6.21
C ALA A 454 -10.73 17.85 5.37
N ASP A 455 -11.15 19.02 4.89
CA ASP A 455 -10.38 19.88 3.96
C ASP A 455 -8.96 20.21 4.49
N GLU A 456 -8.75 20.22 5.81
CA GLU A 456 -7.43 20.41 6.43
C GLU A 456 -6.43 19.28 6.13
N TYR A 457 -6.91 18.11 5.73
CA TYR A 457 -6.13 16.94 5.29
C TYR A 457 -5.98 16.84 3.77
N ASP A 458 -6.54 17.79 3.01
CA ASP A 458 -6.14 17.95 1.61
C ASP A 458 -4.62 18.14 1.55
N MET A 459 -3.99 17.61 0.51
CA MET A 459 -2.54 17.51 0.44
C MET A 459 -2.00 18.29 -0.75
N LYS A 460 -0.81 18.87 -0.57
CA LYS A 460 -0.01 19.44 -1.64
C LYS A 460 1.42 18.94 -1.54
N GLY A 461 1.96 18.50 -2.67
CA GLY A 461 3.29 17.91 -2.72
C GLY A 461 3.90 17.94 -4.11
N SER A 462 5.14 17.49 -4.17
CA SER A 462 5.86 17.33 -5.43
C SER A 462 6.80 16.14 -5.34
N ALA A 463 7.02 15.47 -6.47
CA ALA A 463 7.92 14.34 -6.60
C ALA A 463 8.76 14.47 -7.88
N VAL A 464 9.85 13.72 -7.92
CA VAL A 464 10.79 13.69 -9.05
C VAL A 464 11.12 12.27 -9.44
N TRP A 465 11.71 12.10 -10.63
CA TRP A 465 12.36 10.86 -11.01
C TRP A 465 13.68 11.14 -11.75
N THR A 466 14.54 10.12 -11.80
CA THR A 466 15.82 10.19 -12.50
C THR A 466 15.70 9.63 -13.91
N ASP A 467 16.76 9.80 -14.71
CA ASP A 467 16.93 9.01 -15.92
C ASP A 467 16.84 7.51 -15.61
N ASN A 468 16.30 6.77 -16.58
CA ASN A 468 16.12 5.33 -16.50
C ASN A 468 15.24 4.88 -15.30
N SER A 469 14.32 5.73 -14.85
CA SER A 469 13.34 5.38 -13.81
C SER A 469 11.91 5.51 -14.33
N ASN A 470 11.05 4.59 -13.92
CA ASN A 470 9.59 4.70 -14.03
C ASN A 470 8.93 5.03 -12.68
N SER A 471 9.73 5.25 -11.64
CA SER A 471 9.30 5.53 -10.27
C SER A 471 9.68 6.95 -9.88
N PHE A 472 8.82 7.60 -9.11
CA PHE A 472 9.03 8.94 -8.59
C PHE A 472 8.87 8.98 -7.06
N LYS A 473 9.60 9.89 -6.44
CA LYS A 473 9.60 10.09 -4.99
C LYS A 473 9.68 11.57 -4.64
N GLY A 474 9.03 11.96 -3.55
CA GLY A 474 9.05 13.33 -3.08
C GLY A 474 8.39 13.50 -1.72
N GLU A 475 7.90 14.71 -1.49
CA GLU A 475 7.32 15.12 -0.22
C GLU A 475 5.92 15.71 -0.42
N VAL A 476 5.09 15.59 0.61
CA VAL A 476 3.72 16.06 0.64
C VAL A 476 3.38 16.60 2.02
N ASN A 477 2.55 17.64 2.06
CA ASN A 477 2.09 18.29 3.28
C ASN A 477 0.56 18.38 3.28
N THR A 478 -0.06 18.28 4.44
CA THR A 478 -1.47 18.63 4.61
C THR A 478 -1.69 20.13 4.41
N ALA A 479 -2.91 20.55 4.07
CA ALA A 479 -3.25 21.93 3.76
C ALA A 479 -2.97 22.87 4.92
N ASN A 480 -3.21 22.41 6.15
CA ASN A 480 -2.86 23.11 7.38
C ASN A 480 -1.37 23.05 7.76
N LYS A 481 -0.54 22.36 6.97
CA LYS A 481 0.90 22.13 7.19
C LYS A 481 1.24 21.44 8.51
N ALA A 482 0.26 20.82 9.17
CA ALA A 482 0.44 20.14 10.45
C ALA A 482 1.09 18.75 10.30
N MET A 483 1.04 18.17 9.10
CA MET A 483 1.65 16.89 8.79
C MET A 483 2.47 17.00 7.51
N THR A 484 3.64 16.37 7.53
CA THR A 484 4.56 16.31 6.39
C THR A 484 5.09 14.89 6.24
N GLY A 485 5.43 14.49 5.03
CA GLY A 485 6.13 13.24 4.83
C GLY A 485 6.26 12.85 3.37
N THR A 486 6.45 11.56 3.15
CA THR A 486 6.90 11.02 1.88
C THR A 486 5.74 10.75 0.93
N LEU A 487 5.94 11.09 -0.34
CA LEU A 487 5.14 10.68 -1.48
C LEU A 487 5.96 9.72 -2.35
N ASN A 488 5.46 8.51 -2.57
CA ASN A 488 6.06 7.50 -3.43
C ASN A 488 5.10 7.18 -4.58
N GLY A 489 5.60 6.98 -5.79
CA GLY A 489 4.75 6.60 -6.92
C GLY A 489 5.49 6.02 -8.11
N LYS A 490 4.72 5.51 -9.06
CA LYS A 490 5.20 4.86 -10.29
C LYS A 490 4.23 5.11 -11.45
N PHE A 491 4.75 5.08 -12.67
CA PHE A 491 3.95 5.09 -13.90
C PHE A 491 3.55 3.67 -14.33
N TYR A 492 2.30 3.51 -14.73
CA TYR A 492 1.69 2.23 -15.12
C TYR A 492 1.06 2.30 -16.52
N GLY A 493 1.10 1.15 -17.19
CA GLY A 493 0.50 0.94 -18.51
C GLY A 493 1.28 1.53 -19.67
N ALA A 494 0.80 1.24 -20.88
CA ALA A 494 1.34 1.80 -22.11
C ALA A 494 1.23 3.32 -22.11
N ASN A 495 2.26 4.00 -22.62
CA ASN A 495 2.30 5.45 -22.75
C ASN A 495 2.00 6.20 -21.45
N VAL A 496 2.43 5.70 -20.28
CA VAL A 496 2.18 6.34 -18.97
C VAL A 496 0.70 6.68 -18.77
N ALA A 497 -0.18 5.71 -19.04
CA ALA A 497 -1.63 5.90 -18.97
C ALA A 497 -2.13 6.22 -17.56
N GLU A 498 -1.49 5.62 -16.57
CA GLU A 498 -1.90 5.67 -15.18
C GLU A 498 -0.70 5.90 -14.27
N ILE A 499 -0.96 6.44 -13.08
CA ILE A 499 -0.01 6.51 -11.98
C ILE A 499 -0.65 5.87 -10.75
N GLY A 500 0.20 5.31 -9.89
CA GLY A 500 -0.21 4.74 -8.62
C GLY A 500 0.90 4.89 -7.59
N GLY A 501 0.54 4.92 -6.31
CA GLY A 501 1.54 5.13 -5.28
C GLY A 501 0.99 5.11 -3.86
N THR A 502 1.85 5.53 -2.94
CA THR A 502 1.58 5.60 -1.51
C THR A 502 2.13 6.87 -0.91
N TYR A 503 1.64 7.22 0.27
CA TYR A 503 2.21 8.29 1.07
C TYR A 503 2.12 7.98 2.56
N GLY A 504 2.99 8.64 3.32
CA GLY A 504 3.02 8.56 4.78
C GLY A 504 3.44 9.91 5.35
N LEU A 505 2.55 10.56 6.09
CA LEU A 505 2.80 11.84 6.73
C LEU A 505 2.78 11.68 8.25
N SER A 506 3.73 12.34 8.90
CA SER A 506 3.79 12.45 10.36
C SER A 506 3.44 13.87 10.79
N GLY A 507 2.55 13.97 11.77
CA GLY A 507 2.37 15.17 12.58
C GLY A 507 2.88 14.91 13.99
N LYS A 508 2.51 15.77 14.94
CA LYS A 508 2.89 15.66 16.34
C LYS A 508 2.57 14.27 16.94
N ASP A 509 1.30 13.93 17.05
CA ASP A 509 0.80 12.67 17.63
C ASP A 509 -0.07 11.88 16.64
N LYS A 510 0.01 12.23 15.35
CA LYS A 510 -0.80 11.65 14.28
C LYS A 510 0.06 11.07 13.16
N GLN A 511 -0.40 9.97 12.57
CA GLN A 511 0.17 9.40 11.35
C GLN A 511 -0.92 9.22 10.31
N LEU A 512 -0.72 9.81 9.13
CA LEU A 512 -1.60 9.65 7.99
C LEU A 512 -0.90 8.76 6.98
N ILE A 513 -1.54 7.66 6.59
CA ILE A 513 -0.98 6.69 5.65
C ILE A 513 -2.02 6.32 4.60
N GLY A 514 -1.65 6.38 3.32
CA GLY A 514 -2.60 6.13 2.23
C GLY A 514 -1.97 5.58 0.96
N GLY A 515 -2.87 5.12 0.09
CA GLY A 515 -2.58 4.65 -1.26
C GLY A 515 -3.46 5.39 -2.24
N TYR A 516 -2.89 5.73 -3.41
CA TYR A 516 -3.57 6.49 -4.44
C TYR A 516 -3.37 5.88 -5.81
N GLY A 517 -4.31 6.20 -6.69
CA GLY A 517 -4.28 5.86 -8.10
C GLY A 517 -4.90 6.98 -8.92
N ALA A 518 -4.39 7.21 -10.13
CA ALA A 518 -4.93 8.21 -11.04
C ALA A 518 -4.66 7.87 -12.51
N LYS A 519 -5.56 8.30 -13.39
CA LYS A 519 -5.54 8.03 -14.82
C LYS A 519 -5.58 9.35 -15.59
N ARG A 520 -4.87 9.39 -16.72
CA ARG A 520 -4.97 10.50 -17.67
C ARG A 520 -6.14 10.25 -18.65
N PRO A 521 -6.77 11.31 -19.21
CA PRO A 521 -7.92 11.18 -20.09
C PRO A 521 -7.68 10.31 -21.33
#